data_AF-A0A2A4VL27-F1
#
_entry.id   AF-A0A2A4VL27-F1
#
_cell.length_a   1.000
_cell.length_b   1.000
_cell.length_c   1.000
_cell.angle_alpha   90.00
_cell.angle_beta   90.00
_cell.angle_gamma   90.00
#
_symmetry.space_group_name_H-M   'P 1'
#
loop_
_entity.id
_entity.type
_entity.pdbx_description
1 polymer ?
#
loop_
_entity_poly.entity_id
_entity_poly.type
_entity_poly.pdbx_seq_one_letter_code
_entity_poly.pdbx_strand_id
1 'polypeptide(L)'
;MTSVFDMFSIGIGPSSSHTVGPMRVAFRFSKLLEHKKLLDRVSHIKTEFFGSLGQAGIGHGSGKAVILGLAGFEPETIDPEIIDSFLLQVETTQRLSLLGVHDSCFPVKNAITFHRRETLPTHANAMELKAYNGDELLLSQIFYSLGGGFIVDKREMESLETTQEDNANYSLASGAELLNSYKGNGFSISALMMEN
;
A
#
# COMPACT_ATOMS: atom_id res chain seq x y z
N MET A 1 7.29 1.22 18.30
CA MET A 1 8.27 0.16 17.99
C MET A 1 8.37 -0.11 16.48
N THR A 2 9.57 -0.07 15.91
CA THR A 2 9.88 -0.48 14.53
C THR A 2 10.70 -1.77 14.59
N SER A 3 10.24 -2.83 13.94
CA SER A 3 10.91 -4.14 13.88
C SER A 3 11.93 -4.23 12.75
N VAL A 4 12.88 -5.16 12.85
CA VAL A 4 13.78 -5.50 11.73
C VAL A 4 13.00 -6.00 10.50
N PHE A 5 11.85 -6.65 10.72
CA PHE A 5 10.96 -7.09 9.64
C PHE A 5 10.25 -5.92 8.94
N ASP A 6 10.12 -4.77 9.61
CA ASP A 6 9.61 -3.53 9.02
C ASP A 6 10.67 -2.87 8.12
N MET A 7 11.95 -3.10 8.40
CA MET A 7 13.07 -2.57 7.61
C MET A 7 13.39 -3.45 6.40
N PHE A 8 13.27 -4.78 6.55
CA PHE A 8 13.60 -5.75 5.51
C PHE A 8 12.35 -6.54 5.10
N SER A 9 11.62 -6.01 4.12
CA SER A 9 10.45 -6.66 3.53
C SER A 9 10.77 -7.31 2.19
N ILE A 10 10.25 -8.51 1.96
CA ILE A 10 10.17 -9.11 0.61
C ILE A 10 9.13 -8.33 -0.21
N GLY A 11 9.40 -8.08 -1.48
CA GLY A 11 8.46 -7.39 -2.36
C GLY A 11 8.96 -7.29 -3.79
N ILE A 12 8.18 -6.62 -4.64
CA ILE A 12 8.53 -6.35 -6.03
C ILE A 12 9.15 -4.95 -6.22
N GLY A 13 10.13 -4.87 -7.11
CA GLY A 13 10.73 -3.60 -7.53
C GLY A 13 9.85 -2.81 -8.52
N PRO A 14 10.21 -1.56 -8.84
CA PRO A 14 11.47 -0.90 -8.45
C PRO A 14 11.42 -0.12 -7.13
N SER A 15 10.27 0.06 -6.47
CA SER A 15 10.16 0.93 -5.29
C SER A 15 9.19 0.42 -4.22
N SER A 16 9.63 0.37 -2.95
CA SER A 16 8.75 -0.05 -1.85
C SER A 16 7.60 0.95 -1.62
N SER A 17 7.83 2.25 -1.73
CA SER A 17 6.78 3.26 -1.48
C SER A 17 5.84 3.47 -2.67
N HIS A 18 6.35 3.29 -3.90
CA HIS A 18 5.61 3.56 -5.13
C HIS A 18 5.19 2.30 -5.89
N THR A 19 5.62 1.11 -5.47
CA THR A 19 5.20 -0.19 -6.05
C THR A 19 4.55 -1.05 -4.98
N VAL A 20 5.28 -1.44 -3.93
CA VAL A 20 4.76 -2.32 -2.86
C VAL A 20 3.58 -1.68 -2.12
N GLY A 21 3.72 -0.42 -1.70
CA GLY A 21 2.65 0.34 -1.04
C GLY A 21 1.34 0.35 -1.86
N PRO A 22 1.33 0.92 -3.09
CA PRO A 22 0.14 0.93 -3.95
C PRO A 22 -0.47 -0.46 -4.20
N MET A 23 0.35 -1.51 -4.36
CA MET A 23 -0.14 -2.87 -4.52
C MET A 23 -0.88 -3.37 -3.28
N ARG A 24 -0.28 -3.21 -2.08
CA ARG A 24 -0.92 -3.56 -0.81
C ARG A 24 -2.22 -2.78 -0.60
N VAL A 25 -2.23 -1.49 -0.96
CA VAL A 25 -3.44 -0.66 -0.84
C VAL A 25 -4.56 -1.23 -1.72
N ALA A 26 -4.26 -1.51 -2.99
CA ALA A 26 -5.23 -2.04 -3.94
C ALA A 26 -5.78 -3.41 -3.52
N PHE A 27 -4.91 -4.29 -3.01
CA PHE A 27 -5.31 -5.57 -2.44
C PHE A 27 -6.25 -5.39 -1.24
N ARG A 28 -5.86 -4.54 -0.28
CA ARG A 28 -6.66 -4.23 0.92
C ARG A 28 -8.02 -3.65 0.57
N PHE A 29 -8.10 -2.78 -0.45
CA PHE A 29 -9.37 -2.22 -0.92
C PHE A 29 -10.29 -3.31 -1.50
N SER A 30 -9.75 -4.22 -2.30
CA SER A 30 -10.53 -5.33 -2.87
C SER A 30 -11.04 -6.29 -1.79
N LYS A 31 -10.21 -6.58 -0.78
CA LYS A 31 -10.61 -7.34 0.41
C LYS A 31 -11.68 -6.63 1.24
N LEU A 32 -11.62 -5.30 1.32
CA LEU A 32 -12.65 -4.49 1.99
C LEU A 32 -14.00 -4.58 1.27
N LEU A 33 -14.00 -4.59 -0.07
CA LEU A 33 -15.21 -4.79 -0.89
C LEU A 33 -15.80 -6.20 -0.67
N GLU A 34 -14.96 -7.23 -0.65
CA GLU A 34 -15.35 -8.61 -0.35
C GLU A 34 -15.99 -8.70 1.04
N HIS A 35 -15.30 -8.20 2.08
CA HIS A 35 -15.77 -8.22 3.45
C HIS A 35 -17.10 -7.46 3.64
N LYS A 36 -17.28 -6.34 2.92
CA LYS A 36 -18.53 -5.57 2.93
C LYS A 36 -19.64 -6.17 2.05
N LYS A 37 -19.40 -7.29 1.37
CA LYS A 37 -20.33 -7.91 0.41
C LYS A 37 -20.77 -6.93 -0.69
N LEU A 38 -19.80 -6.16 -1.21
CA LEU A 38 -19.99 -5.21 -2.30
C LEU A 38 -19.29 -5.64 -3.59
N LEU A 39 -18.35 -6.60 -3.50
CA LEU A 39 -17.47 -6.99 -4.61
C LEU A 39 -18.24 -7.38 -5.88
N ASP A 40 -19.29 -8.19 -5.73
CA ASP A 40 -20.17 -8.69 -6.79
C ASP A 40 -21.00 -7.60 -7.48
N ARG A 41 -21.15 -6.43 -6.84
CA ARG A 41 -21.88 -5.28 -7.38
C ARG A 41 -20.97 -4.31 -8.14
N VAL A 42 -19.65 -4.49 -8.08
CA VAL A 42 -18.71 -3.53 -8.67
C VAL A 42 -18.74 -3.63 -10.19
N SER A 43 -19.14 -2.55 -10.87
CA SER A 43 -19.06 -2.45 -12.32
C SER A 43 -17.71 -1.92 -12.80
N HIS A 44 -17.09 -1.01 -12.04
CA HIS A 44 -15.77 -0.47 -12.32
C HIS A 44 -15.10 0.14 -11.08
N ILE A 45 -13.78 0.27 -11.14
CA ILE A 45 -12.95 0.93 -10.11
C ILE A 45 -12.22 2.13 -10.72
N LYS A 46 -12.08 3.20 -9.95
CA LYS A 46 -11.19 4.31 -10.22
C LYS A 46 -10.16 4.43 -9.11
N THR A 47 -8.90 4.69 -9.49
CA THR A 47 -7.79 4.94 -8.58
C THR A 47 -7.17 6.28 -8.88
N GLU A 48 -6.93 7.08 -7.85
CA GLU A 48 -6.37 8.41 -7.97
C GLU A 48 -5.14 8.55 -7.07
N PHE A 49 -4.04 9.01 -7.65
CA PHE A 49 -2.78 9.23 -6.95
C PHE A 49 -2.51 10.71 -6.76
N PHE A 50 -2.08 11.10 -5.56
CA PHE A 50 -1.82 12.49 -5.18
C PHE A 50 -0.37 12.66 -4.70
N GLY A 51 0.09 13.91 -4.68
CA GLY A 51 1.42 14.30 -4.20
C GLY A 51 2.56 13.55 -4.87
N SER A 52 3.49 12.99 -4.09
CA SER A 52 4.69 12.37 -4.66
C SER A 52 4.35 11.14 -5.51
N LEU A 53 3.32 10.37 -5.12
CA LEU A 53 2.77 9.27 -5.93
C LEU A 53 2.18 9.80 -7.25
N GLY A 54 1.46 10.92 -7.21
CA GLY A 54 0.93 11.58 -8.41
C GLY A 54 2.03 12.07 -9.36
N GLN A 55 3.16 12.52 -8.83
CA GLN A 55 4.29 13.05 -9.60
C GLN A 55 5.15 11.96 -10.24
N ALA A 56 5.55 10.96 -9.44
CA ALA A 56 6.56 9.98 -9.82
C ALA A 56 6.00 8.57 -10.08
N GLY A 57 4.73 8.31 -9.74
CA GLY A 57 4.15 6.96 -9.74
C GLY A 57 4.14 6.26 -11.10
N ILE A 58 4.08 7.02 -12.21
CA ILE A 58 4.17 6.43 -13.56
C ILE A 58 5.54 5.76 -13.77
N GLY A 59 6.63 6.46 -13.43
CA GLY A 59 7.99 5.93 -13.60
C GLY A 59 8.35 4.79 -12.66
N HIS A 60 7.62 4.66 -11.55
CA HIS A 60 7.84 3.63 -10.53
C HIS A 60 6.82 2.47 -10.62
N GLY A 61 5.96 2.46 -11.64
CA GLY A 61 5.01 1.37 -11.86
C GLY A 61 3.83 1.34 -10.87
N SER A 62 3.47 2.44 -10.21
CA SER A 62 2.35 2.49 -9.26
C SER A 62 1.02 2.05 -9.90
N GLY A 63 0.80 2.40 -11.16
CA GLY A 63 -0.38 1.97 -11.90
C GLY A 63 -0.42 0.45 -12.11
N LYS A 64 0.71 -0.15 -12.48
CA LYS A 64 0.85 -1.62 -12.62
C LYS A 64 0.61 -2.32 -11.28
N ALA A 65 1.22 -1.81 -10.21
CA ALA A 65 1.05 -2.30 -8.86
C ALA A 65 -0.42 -2.31 -8.41
N VAL A 66 -1.18 -1.25 -8.71
CA VAL A 66 -2.61 -1.19 -8.40
C VAL A 66 -3.40 -2.26 -9.15
N ILE A 67 -3.11 -2.47 -10.43
CA ILE A 67 -3.79 -3.52 -11.23
C ILE A 67 -3.57 -4.89 -10.60
N LEU A 68 -2.32 -5.21 -10.25
CA LEU A 68 -1.97 -6.49 -9.62
C LEU A 68 -2.64 -6.66 -8.24
N GLY A 69 -2.60 -5.62 -7.41
CA GLY A 69 -3.22 -5.65 -6.09
C GLY A 69 -4.74 -5.82 -6.16
N LEU A 70 -5.42 -5.08 -7.05
CA LEU A 70 -6.86 -5.22 -7.29
C LEU A 70 -7.23 -6.64 -7.75
N ALA A 71 -6.37 -7.27 -8.55
CA ALA A 71 -6.54 -8.64 -9.00
C ALA A 71 -6.36 -9.69 -7.88
N GLY A 72 -5.89 -9.29 -6.70
CA GLY A 72 -5.67 -10.20 -5.57
C GLY A 72 -4.24 -10.71 -5.42
N PHE A 73 -3.27 -10.17 -6.17
CA PHE A 73 -1.87 -10.51 -5.95
C PHE A 73 -1.27 -9.71 -4.80
N GLU A 74 -0.38 -10.35 -4.05
CA GLU A 74 0.40 -9.73 -2.97
C GLU A 74 1.87 -9.56 -3.40
N PRO A 75 2.53 -8.44 -3.06
CA PRO A 75 3.88 -8.15 -3.53
C PRO A 75 4.92 -9.17 -3.04
N GLU A 76 4.66 -9.85 -1.93
CA GLU A 76 5.56 -10.84 -1.32
C GLU A 76 5.53 -12.19 -2.04
N THR A 77 4.42 -12.52 -2.71
CA THR A 77 4.13 -13.88 -3.21
C THR A 77 3.85 -13.94 -4.71
N ILE A 78 3.70 -12.79 -5.37
CA ILE A 78 3.46 -12.75 -6.80
C ILE A 78 4.65 -13.34 -7.57
N ASP A 79 4.35 -14.21 -8.53
CA ASP A 79 5.32 -14.70 -9.49
C ASP A 79 5.67 -13.57 -10.49
N PRO A 80 6.93 -13.11 -10.57
CA PRO A 80 7.32 -12.07 -11.51
C PRO A 80 7.10 -12.45 -12.98
N GLU A 81 7.13 -13.74 -13.31
CA GLU A 81 7.01 -14.22 -14.70
C GLU A 81 5.63 -13.97 -15.30
N ILE A 82 4.58 -13.93 -14.47
CA ILE A 82 3.20 -13.73 -14.94
C ILE A 82 2.84 -12.26 -15.14
N ILE A 83 3.59 -11.33 -14.55
CA ILE A 83 3.20 -9.91 -14.43
C ILE A 83 2.95 -9.28 -15.80
N ASP A 84 3.90 -9.38 -16.73
CA ASP A 84 3.78 -8.71 -18.02
C ASP A 84 2.64 -9.29 -18.86
N SER A 85 2.46 -10.61 -18.84
CA SER A 85 1.36 -11.27 -19.54
C SER A 85 -0.02 -10.88 -18.99
N PHE A 86 -0.13 -10.79 -17.66
CA PHE A 86 -1.37 -10.39 -16.98
C PHE A 86 -1.72 -8.92 -17.25
N LEU A 87 -0.74 -8.02 -17.16
CA LEU A 87 -0.96 -6.61 -17.46
C LEU A 87 -1.39 -6.40 -18.92
N LEU A 88 -0.76 -7.11 -19.86
CA LEU A 88 -1.15 -7.07 -21.27
C LEU A 88 -2.58 -7.59 -21.49
N GLN A 89 -3.00 -8.63 -20.76
CA GLN A 89 -4.35 -9.14 -20.81
C GLN A 89 -5.36 -8.09 -20.33
N VAL A 90 -5.11 -7.43 -19.19
CA VAL A 90 -5.97 -6.36 -18.66
C VAL A 90 -6.02 -5.18 -19.64
N GLU A 91 -4.88 -4.76 -20.19
CA GLU A 91 -4.80 -3.70 -21.20
C GLU A 91 -5.58 -4.07 -22.47
N THR A 92 -5.49 -5.31 -22.95
CA THR A 92 -6.16 -5.72 -24.19
C THR A 92 -7.67 -5.86 -23.99
N THR A 93 -8.08 -6.44 -22.86
CA THR A 93 -9.49 -6.74 -22.60
C THR A 93 -10.25 -5.56 -22.01
N GLN A 94 -9.55 -4.57 -21.42
CA GLN A 94 -10.13 -3.48 -20.63
C GLN A 94 -10.97 -4.00 -19.45
N ARG A 95 -10.62 -5.18 -18.92
CA ARG A 95 -11.33 -5.88 -17.85
C ARG A 95 -10.35 -6.36 -16.78
N LEU A 96 -10.81 -6.39 -15.54
CA LEU A 96 -10.03 -6.81 -14.39
C LEU A 96 -10.88 -7.70 -13.49
N SER A 97 -10.41 -8.91 -13.24
CA SER A 97 -11.01 -9.81 -12.27
C SER A 97 -10.53 -9.44 -10.86
N LEU A 98 -11.39 -8.76 -10.10
CA LEU A 98 -11.13 -8.35 -8.73
C LEU A 98 -11.00 -9.58 -7.83
N LEU A 99 -9.88 -9.66 -7.11
CA LEU A 99 -9.46 -10.84 -6.34
C LEU A 99 -9.46 -12.16 -7.14
N GLY A 100 -9.43 -12.10 -8.48
CA GLY A 100 -9.59 -13.27 -9.34
C GLY A 100 -10.99 -13.89 -9.33
N VAL A 101 -11.99 -13.19 -8.76
CA VAL A 101 -13.35 -13.72 -8.55
C VAL A 101 -14.39 -12.95 -9.36
N HIS A 102 -14.36 -11.61 -9.32
CA HIS A 102 -15.41 -10.77 -9.90
C HIS A 102 -14.89 -9.91 -11.03
N ASP A 103 -15.45 -10.08 -12.22
CA ASP A 103 -14.98 -9.43 -13.43
C ASP A 103 -15.59 -8.03 -13.61
N SER A 104 -14.74 -7.00 -13.58
CA SER A 104 -15.11 -5.60 -13.58
C SER A 104 -14.53 -4.88 -14.81
N CYS A 105 -15.21 -3.83 -15.27
CA CYS A 105 -14.65 -2.93 -16.28
C CYS A 105 -13.44 -2.19 -15.70
N PHE A 106 -12.33 -2.17 -16.43
CA PHE A 106 -11.11 -1.48 -16.04
C PHE A 106 -10.43 -0.87 -17.28
N PRO A 107 -10.92 0.28 -17.75
CA PRO A 107 -10.42 0.88 -18.97
C PRO A 107 -9.02 1.48 -18.76
N VAL A 108 -8.13 1.34 -19.74
CA VAL A 108 -6.78 1.93 -19.71
C VAL A 108 -6.84 3.45 -19.52
N LYS A 109 -7.87 4.08 -20.08
CA LYS A 109 -8.17 5.49 -19.85
C LYS A 109 -9.14 5.63 -18.67
N ASN A 110 -8.86 6.59 -17.78
CA ASN A 110 -9.73 7.01 -16.68
C ASN A 110 -9.89 6.02 -15.51
N ALA A 111 -9.40 4.78 -15.59
CA ALA A 111 -9.36 3.90 -14.41
C ALA A 111 -8.28 4.34 -13.40
N ILE A 112 -7.17 4.91 -13.89
CA ILE A 112 -6.07 5.40 -13.05
C ILE A 112 -5.76 6.85 -13.43
N THR A 113 -5.79 7.73 -12.44
CA THR A 113 -5.50 9.17 -12.58
C THR A 113 -4.32 9.57 -11.70
N PHE A 114 -3.38 10.34 -12.26
CA PHE A 114 -2.22 10.85 -11.56
C PHE A 114 -2.32 12.37 -11.39
N HIS A 115 -2.65 12.82 -10.18
CA HIS A 115 -2.75 14.24 -9.84
C HIS A 115 -1.38 14.81 -9.47
N ARG A 116 -0.66 15.32 -10.48
CA ARG A 116 0.73 15.80 -10.31
C ARG A 116 0.88 17.06 -9.45
N ARG A 117 -0.19 17.85 -9.33
CA ARG A 117 -0.18 19.18 -8.67
C ARG A 117 -1.11 19.25 -7.46
N GLU A 118 -1.79 18.16 -7.14
CA GLU A 118 -2.71 18.11 -6.01
C GLU A 118 -2.11 17.23 -4.93
N THR A 119 -2.16 17.71 -3.69
CA THR A 119 -1.70 16.97 -2.51
C THR A 119 -2.82 16.94 -1.49
N LEU A 120 -3.00 15.80 -0.83
CA LEU A 120 -3.90 15.75 0.31
C LEU A 120 -3.18 16.28 1.57
N PRO A 121 -3.88 16.96 2.49
CA PRO A 121 -3.24 17.62 3.65
C PRO A 121 -2.49 16.66 4.57
N THR A 122 -2.95 15.42 4.68
CA THR A 122 -2.47 14.45 5.68
C THR A 122 -1.10 13.87 5.36
N HIS A 123 -0.83 13.52 4.09
CA HIS A 123 0.46 12.93 3.71
C HIS A 123 0.69 13.07 2.20
N ALA A 124 1.96 13.24 1.80
CA ALA A 124 2.35 13.45 0.40
C ALA A 124 2.15 12.22 -0.50
N ASN A 125 2.08 11.02 0.07
CA ASN A 125 1.87 9.78 -0.66
C ASN A 125 0.46 9.28 -0.41
N ALA A 126 -0.51 9.88 -1.07
CA ALA A 126 -1.90 9.52 -0.90
C ALA A 126 -2.48 8.86 -2.15
N MET A 127 -3.38 7.91 -1.93
CA MET A 127 -4.09 7.18 -2.96
C MET A 127 -5.56 7.04 -2.56
N GLU A 128 -6.48 7.36 -3.45
CA GLU A 128 -7.92 7.15 -3.25
C GLU A 128 -8.42 6.09 -4.24
N LEU A 129 -9.16 5.10 -3.75
CA LEU A 129 -9.86 4.13 -4.60
C LEU A 129 -11.36 4.27 -4.42
N LYS A 130 -12.05 4.21 -5.56
CA LYS A 130 -13.50 4.35 -5.67
C LYS A 130 -14.05 3.16 -6.44
N ALA A 131 -15.00 2.45 -5.84
CA ALA A 131 -15.74 1.37 -6.47
C ALA A 131 -17.15 1.83 -6.81
N TYR A 132 -17.61 1.51 -8.01
CA TYR A 132 -18.89 1.97 -8.55
C TYR A 132 -19.76 0.82 -9.03
N ASN A 133 -21.07 1.04 -9.03
CA ASN A 133 -22.07 0.22 -9.73
C ASN A 133 -22.85 1.12 -10.71
N GLY A 134 -22.46 1.11 -11.98
CA GLY A 134 -22.87 2.16 -12.90
C GLY A 134 -22.35 3.51 -12.39
N ASP A 135 -23.24 4.48 -12.16
CA ASP A 135 -22.87 5.80 -11.61
C ASP A 135 -22.93 5.87 -10.07
N GLU A 136 -23.44 4.82 -9.41
CA GLU A 136 -23.54 4.74 -7.95
C GLU A 136 -22.15 4.49 -7.35
N LEU A 137 -21.68 5.40 -6.47
CA LEU A 137 -20.48 5.16 -5.67
C LEU A 137 -20.80 4.19 -4.52
N LEU A 138 -20.27 2.98 -4.58
CA LEU A 138 -20.44 1.96 -3.54
C LEU A 138 -19.50 2.19 -2.34
N LEU A 139 -18.25 2.55 -2.62
CA LEU A 139 -17.22 2.74 -1.61
C LEU A 139 -16.14 3.69 -2.14
N SER A 140 -15.73 4.65 -1.32
CA SER A 140 -14.48 5.40 -1.49
C SER A 140 -13.63 5.26 -0.25
N GLN A 141 -12.34 5.02 -0.42
CA GLN A 141 -11.39 4.93 0.68
C GLN A 141 -10.05 5.58 0.28
N ILE A 142 -9.56 6.43 1.18
CA ILE A 142 -8.23 7.06 1.07
C ILE A 142 -7.24 6.27 1.93
N PHE A 143 -6.08 6.04 1.35
CA PHE A 143 -4.93 5.40 1.97
C PHE A 143 -3.67 6.23 1.76
N TYR A 144 -2.70 6.00 2.64
CA TYR A 144 -1.40 6.63 2.62
C TYR A 144 -0.29 5.58 2.63
N SER A 145 0.73 5.77 1.79
CA SER A 145 1.94 4.93 1.75
C SER A 145 3.07 5.64 2.49
N LEU A 146 3.38 5.19 3.71
CA LEU A 146 4.29 5.88 4.63
C LEU A 146 5.78 5.58 4.37
N GLY A 147 6.09 4.65 3.46
CA GLY A 147 7.45 4.17 3.20
C GLY A 147 7.67 2.75 3.72
N GLY A 148 8.69 2.04 3.22
CA GLY A 148 8.93 0.64 3.59
C GLY A 148 7.82 -0.35 3.20
N GLY A 149 6.85 0.08 2.37
CA GLY A 149 5.63 -0.68 2.07
C GLY A 149 4.52 -0.55 3.12
N PHE A 150 4.71 0.24 4.18
CA PHE A 150 3.66 0.50 5.17
C PHE A 150 2.52 1.32 4.58
N ILE A 151 1.30 0.84 4.81
CA ILE A 151 0.08 1.48 4.34
C ILE A 151 -0.87 1.69 5.52
N VAL A 152 -1.53 2.83 5.53
CA VAL A 152 -2.56 3.15 6.52
C VAL A 152 -3.75 3.78 5.80
N ASP A 153 -4.96 3.51 6.28
CA ASP A 153 -6.12 4.28 5.87
C ASP A 153 -6.23 5.59 6.66
N LYS A 154 -7.13 6.48 6.23
CA LYS A 154 -7.30 7.78 6.87
C LYS A 154 -7.62 7.70 8.37
N ARG A 155 -8.40 6.71 8.81
CA ARG A 155 -8.77 6.58 10.23
C ARG A 155 -7.59 6.08 11.03
N GLU A 156 -6.84 5.13 10.49
CA GLU A 156 -5.60 4.64 11.11
C GLU A 156 -4.56 5.75 11.25
N MET A 157 -4.43 6.61 10.24
CA MET A 157 -3.52 7.75 10.29
C MET A 157 -3.86 8.72 11.43
N GLU A 158 -5.15 9.03 11.63
CA GLU A 158 -5.63 9.87 12.75
C GLU A 158 -5.35 9.23 14.13
N SER A 159 -5.35 7.89 14.21
CA SER A 159 -5.03 7.15 15.45
C SER A 159 -3.54 7.03 15.76
N LEU A 160 -2.68 7.03 14.74
CA LEU A 160 -1.22 6.98 14.93
C LEU A 160 -0.68 8.28 15.53
N GLU A 161 -1.31 9.42 15.26
CA GLU A 161 -0.94 10.70 15.88
C GLU A 161 -1.28 10.75 17.38
N THR A 162 -2.15 9.87 17.87
CA THR A 162 -2.66 9.87 19.25
C THR A 162 -2.08 8.79 20.15
N THR A 163 -1.37 7.79 19.60
CA THR A 163 -0.92 6.61 20.37
C THR A 163 0.59 6.39 20.23
N GLN A 164 1.37 6.76 21.25
CA GLN A 164 2.75 6.33 21.45
C GLN A 164 2.81 5.44 22.70
N GLU A 165 2.40 4.19 22.59
CA GLU A 165 2.75 3.19 23.61
C GLU A 165 3.88 2.32 23.05
N ASP A 166 5.07 2.47 23.63
CA ASP A 166 6.26 1.71 23.26
C ASP A 166 6.44 0.56 24.26
N ASN A 167 6.03 -0.65 23.88
CA ASN A 167 6.15 -1.86 24.70
C ASN A 167 7.55 -2.51 24.59
N ALA A 168 8.58 -1.74 24.25
CA ALA A 168 9.94 -2.25 24.13
C ALA A 168 10.56 -2.44 25.51
N ASN A 169 11.25 -3.57 25.72
CA ASN A 169 11.99 -3.83 26.95
C ASN A 169 13.10 -2.79 27.17
N TYR A 170 13.65 -2.26 26.08
CA TYR A 170 14.65 -1.20 26.07
C TYR A 170 14.18 -0.02 25.21
N SER A 171 14.04 1.16 25.83
CA SER A 171 13.83 2.43 25.11
C SER A 171 15.12 2.84 24.40
N LEU A 172 15.05 2.94 23.07
CA LEU A 172 16.19 3.20 22.20
C LEU A 172 15.87 4.35 21.24
N ALA A 173 15.37 5.46 21.78
CA ALA A 173 14.87 6.60 20.99
C ALA A 173 15.99 7.49 20.42
N SER A 174 17.23 7.34 20.91
CA SER A 174 18.38 8.10 20.44
C SER A 174 19.67 7.26 20.41
N GLY A 175 20.65 7.70 19.60
CA GLY A 175 21.98 7.06 19.59
C GLY A 175 22.66 7.10 20.97
N ALA A 176 22.39 8.12 21.79
CA ALA A 176 22.91 8.20 23.14
C ALA A 176 22.26 7.14 24.07
N GLU A 177 20.94 6.96 23.99
CA GLU A 177 20.21 5.92 24.74
C GLU A 177 20.65 4.51 24.33
N LEU A 178 20.89 4.29 23.04
CA LEU A 178 21.42 3.02 22.53
C LEU A 178 22.78 2.72 23.12
N LEU A 179 23.70 3.67 23.09
CA LEU A 179 25.04 3.49 23.65
C LEU A 179 25.02 3.31 25.17
N ASN A 180 24.09 3.98 25.88
CA ASN A 180 23.93 3.81 27.31
C ASN A 180 23.38 2.42 27.67
N SER A 181 22.38 1.93 26.93
CA SER A 181 21.82 0.59 27.11
C SER A 181 22.83 -0.51 26.79
N TYR A 182 23.65 -0.31 25.76
CA TYR A 182 24.79 -1.16 25.42
C TYR A 182 25.82 -1.22 26.56
N LYS A 183 26.25 -0.06 27.08
CA LYS A 183 27.24 0.02 28.17
C LYS A 183 26.71 -0.51 29.50
N GLY A 184 25.41 -0.34 29.76
CA GLY A 184 24.78 -0.71 31.03
C GLY A 184 24.50 -2.20 31.18
N ASN A 185 24.14 -2.89 30.10
CA ASN A 185 23.72 -4.31 30.14
C ASN A 185 24.83 -5.29 29.69
N GLY A 186 25.92 -4.82 29.09
CA GLY A 186 27.00 -5.67 28.58
C GLY A 186 26.64 -6.49 27.34
N PHE A 187 25.44 -6.29 26.78
CA PHE A 187 24.98 -6.89 25.54
C PHE A 187 25.54 -6.18 24.32
N SER A 188 25.76 -6.92 23.22
CA SER A 188 25.94 -6.30 21.90
C SER A 188 24.66 -5.60 21.46
N ILE A 189 24.77 -4.66 20.52
CA ILE A 189 23.59 -4.00 19.92
C ILE A 189 22.62 -5.05 19.33
N SER A 190 23.14 -6.10 18.68
CA SER A 190 22.30 -7.19 18.14
C SER A 190 21.56 -7.99 19.21
N ALA A 191 22.17 -8.22 20.38
CA ALA A 191 21.51 -8.89 21.48
C ALA A 191 20.43 -8.01 22.13
N LEU A 192 20.67 -6.70 22.28
CA LEU A 192 19.64 -5.75 22.70
C LEU A 192 18.44 -5.71 21.74
N MET A 193 18.70 -5.79 20.43
CA MET A 193 17.64 -5.86 19.41
C MET A 193 16.91 -7.20 19.37
N MET A 194 17.52 -8.29 19.84
CA MET A 194 16.86 -9.60 19.93
C MET A 194 15.94 -9.70 21.16
N GLU A 195 16.28 -8.98 22.23
CA GLU A 195 15.47 -8.91 23.46
C GLU A 195 14.27 -7.94 23.36
N ASN A 196 14.29 -7.05 22.38
CA ASN A 196 13.18 -6.15 22.03
C ASN A 196 12.26 -6.78 21.00
#